data_AF-A0A645G2X3-F1
#
_entry.id   AF-A0A645G2X3-F1
#
_cell.length_a   1.000
_cell.length_b   1.000
_cell.length_c   1.000
_cell.angle_alpha   90.00
_cell.angle_beta   90.00
_cell.angle_gamma   90.00
#
_symmetry.space_group_name_H-M   'P 1'
#
loop_
_entity.id
_entity.type
_entity.pdbx_description
1 polymer ?
#
loop_
_entity_poly.entity_id
_entity_poly.type
_entity_poly.pdbx_seq_one_letter_code
_entity_poly.pdbx_strand_id
1 'polypeptide(L)'
;MDLAEFIRDSGLRPEQVQDFTPTPGSVSTCMYYTGIDPMTGEDVYVPRDHEERNMQRSLLQYWVPENAATVKKALIKAGREDLIGNDSKCLVQEHGFRRRMVK
;
A
#
# COMPACT_ATOMS: atom_id res chain seq x y z
N MET A 1 3.34 -5.89 -0.31
CA MET A 1 2.11 -6.64 0.01
C MET A 1 2.10 -7.01 1.47
N ASP A 2 3.20 -7.58 1.95
CA ASP A 2 3.37 -8.10 3.31
C ASP A 2 2.96 -7.11 4.40
N LEU A 3 3.24 -5.81 4.23
CA LEU A 3 2.82 -4.78 5.19
C LEU A 3 1.29 -4.62 5.28
N ALA A 4 0.56 -4.71 4.16
CA ALA A 4 -0.91 -4.60 4.18
C ALA A 4 -1.54 -5.83 4.84
N GLU A 5 -0.99 -7.01 4.59
CA GLU A 5 -1.40 -8.26 5.26
C GLU A 5 -1.08 -8.23 6.76
N PHE A 6 0.10 -7.72 7.12
CA PHE A 6 0.48 -7.52 8.51
C PHE A 6 -0.45 -6.54 9.24
N ILE A 7 -0.81 -5.42 8.60
CA ILE A 7 -1.75 -4.44 9.18
C ILE A 7 -3.12 -5.08 9.39
N ARG A 8 -3.61 -5.87 8.43
CA ARG A 8 -4.84 -6.66 8.54
C ARG A 8 -4.79 -7.61 9.74
N ASP A 9 -3.74 -8.44 9.81
CA ASP A 9 -3.60 -9.49 10.81
C ASP A 9 -3.35 -8.92 12.21
N SER A 10 -2.71 -7.75 12.30
CA SER A 10 -2.47 -7.02 13.55
C SER A 10 -3.68 -6.20 14.01
N GLY A 11 -4.71 -6.04 13.17
CA GLY A 11 -5.88 -5.20 13.44
C GLY A 11 -5.56 -3.70 13.55
N LEU A 12 -4.42 -3.26 13.01
CA LEU A 12 -4.01 -1.86 13.05
C LEU A 12 -4.79 -1.05 12.00
N ARG A 13 -5.07 0.22 12.32
CA ARG A 13 -5.74 1.15 11.41
C ARG A 13 -5.00 2.49 11.38
N PRO A 14 -3.83 2.57 10.73
CA PRO A 14 -3.09 3.82 10.61
C PRO A 14 -3.89 4.88 9.83
N GLU A 15 -4.33 5.92 10.53
CA GLU A 15 -4.99 7.08 9.91
C GLU A 15 -3.98 8.02 9.24
N GLN A 16 -2.81 8.17 9.86
CA GLN A 16 -1.72 8.99 9.34
C GLN A 16 -0.69 8.10 8.67
N VAL A 17 -0.48 8.33 7.38
CA VAL A 17 0.62 7.76 6.61
C VAL A 17 1.53 8.93 6.24
N GLN A 18 2.77 8.86 6.72
CA GLN A 18 3.81 9.83 6.38
C GLN A 18 4.56 9.35 5.14
N ASP A 19 4.61 10.20 4.12
CA ASP A 19 5.49 9.98 2.98
C ASP A 19 6.94 10.22 3.39
N PHE A 20 7.85 9.48 2.77
CA PHE A 20 9.27 9.65 3.01
C PHE A 20 9.73 11.02 2.51
N THR A 21 10.28 11.84 3.41
CA THR A 21 10.90 13.13 3.09
C THR A 21 12.42 12.99 3.16
N PRO A 22 13.14 13.03 2.03
CA PRO A 22 14.59 12.92 2.04
C PRO A 22 15.20 14.06 2.85
N THR A 23 15.97 13.69 3.88
CA THR A 23 16.75 14.63 4.69
C THR A 23 18.19 14.64 4.17
N PRO A 24 18.73 15.79 3.71
CA PRO A 24 20.10 15.83 3.20
C PRO A 24 21.10 15.25 4.20
N GLY A 25 22.04 14.45 3.71
CA GLY A 25 23.08 13.81 4.54
C GLY A 25 22.66 12.52 5.24
N SER A 26 21.44 12.01 5.04
CA SER A 26 21.04 10.69 5.55
C SER A 26 21.29 9.57 4.52
N VAL A 27 21.57 8.37 5.03
CA VAL A 27 21.67 7.13 4.22
C VAL A 27 20.39 6.89 3.42
N SER A 28 19.22 7.10 4.03
CA SER A 28 17.92 6.96 3.36
C SER A 28 17.75 7.90 2.17
N THR A 29 18.33 9.10 2.21
CA THR A 29 18.32 10.03 1.09
C THR A 29 19.23 9.54 -0.03
N CYS A 30 20.42 9.05 0.30
CA CYS A 30 21.29 8.42 -0.69
C CYS A 30 20.59 7.24 -1.36
N MET A 31 20.01 6.31 -0.59
CA MET A 31 19.23 5.19 -1.12
C MET A 31 18.07 5.65 -1.99
N TYR A 32 17.34 6.70 -1.58
CA TYR A 32 16.24 7.27 -2.36
C TYR A 32 16.70 7.83 -3.72
N TYR A 33 17.91 8.37 -3.82
CA TYR A 33 18.44 8.92 -5.07
C TYR A 33 19.15 7.86 -5.93
N THR A 34 19.99 7.03 -5.32
CA THR A 34 20.79 6.01 -6.02
C THR A 34 20.00 4.75 -6.34
N GLY A 35 18.95 4.45 -5.57
CA GLY A 35 18.24 3.18 -5.65
C GLY A 35 19.09 2.00 -5.19
N ILE A 36 20.12 2.22 -4.37
CA ILE A 36 21.05 1.18 -3.90
C ILE A 36 21.13 1.24 -2.38
N ASP A 37 21.02 0.09 -1.72
CA ASP A 37 21.33 -0.05 -0.30
C ASP A 37 22.85 -0.03 -0.11
N PRO A 38 23.42 0.96 0.59
CA PRO A 38 24.87 1.06 0.75
C PRO A 38 25.47 -0.01 1.66
N MET A 39 24.65 -0.74 2.44
CA MET A 39 25.10 -1.79 3.34
C MET A 39 25.20 -3.14 2.64
N THR A 40 24.29 -3.43 1.72
CA THR A 40 24.25 -4.71 0.99
C THR A 40 24.75 -4.58 -0.46
N GLY A 41 24.70 -3.39 -1.03
CA GLY A 41 24.98 -3.14 -2.46
C GLY A 41 23.86 -3.54 -3.40
N GLU A 42 22.71 -3.97 -2.87
CA GLU A 42 21.56 -4.41 -3.67
C GLU A 42 20.68 -3.23 -4.10
N ASP A 43 19.95 -3.42 -5.20
CA ASP A 43 18.99 -2.44 -5.68
C ASP A 43 17.79 -2.34 -4.74
N VAL A 44 17.50 -1.11 -4.31
CA VAL A 44 16.33 -0.75 -3.52
C VAL A 44 15.29 -0.15 -4.45
N TYR A 45 14.14 -0.80 -4.49
CA TYR A 45 13.00 -0.29 -5.23
C TYR A 45 12.44 0.99 -4.58
N VAL A 46 12.39 2.07 -5.37
CA VAL A 46 11.85 3.38 -4.96
C VAL A 46 10.76 3.81 -5.94
N PRO A 47 9.49 3.92 -5.50
CA PRO A 47 8.41 4.37 -6.37
C PRO A 47 8.56 5.85 -6.70
N ARG A 48 8.76 6.17 -7.98
CA ARG A 48 8.87 7.56 -8.48
C ARG A 48 7.52 8.11 -8.93
N ASP A 49 6.65 7.23 -9.42
CA ASP A 49 5.37 7.60 -9.99
C ASP A 49 4.33 7.94 -8.89
N HIS A 50 3.47 8.91 -9.16
CA HIS A 50 2.44 9.33 -8.21
C HIS A 50 1.33 8.29 -8.06
N GLU A 51 0.95 7.64 -9.14
CA GLU A 51 -0.08 6.59 -9.11
C GLU A 51 0.40 5.40 -8.30
N GLU A 52 1.67 5.02 -8.45
CA GLU A 52 2.28 3.94 -7.72
C GLU A 52 2.37 4.20 -6.21
N ARG A 53 2.78 5.41 -5.81
CA ARG A 53 2.74 5.83 -4.40
C ARG A 53 1.32 5.82 -3.84
N ASN A 54 0.34 6.29 -4.63
CA ASN A 54 -1.06 6.26 -4.21
C ASN A 54 -1.59 4.83 -4.04
N MET A 55 -1.19 3.90 -4.91
CA MET A 55 -1.53 2.48 -4.77
C MET A 55 -0.94 1.88 -3.49
N GLN A 56 0.34 2.15 -3.20
CA GLN A 56 0.97 1.69 -1.95
C GLN A 56 0.30 2.28 -0.71
N ARG A 57 0.01 3.59 -0.71
CA ARG A 57 -0.71 4.25 0.37
C ARG A 57 -2.12 3.68 0.57
N SER A 58 -2.85 3.44 -0.52
CA SER A 58 -4.20 2.88 -0.47
C SER A 58 -4.23 1.48 0.16
N LEU A 59 -3.19 0.66 -0.07
CA LEU A 59 -3.04 -0.65 0.57
C LEU A 59 -2.90 -0.55 2.10
N LEU A 60 -2.24 0.50 2.61
CA LEU A 60 -2.13 0.73 4.06
C LEU A 60 -3.46 1.16 4.68
N GLN A 61 -4.38 1.67 3.87
CA GLN A 61 -5.69 2.19 4.26
C GLN A 61 -6.81 1.40 3.58
N TYR A 62 -6.66 0.08 3.46
CA TYR A 62 -7.56 -0.76 2.66
C TYR A 62 -9.01 -0.78 3.18
N TRP A 63 -9.23 -0.48 4.47
CA TRP A 63 -10.57 -0.40 5.06
C TRP A 63 -11.36 0.86 4.64
N VAL A 64 -10.69 1.85 4.04
CA VAL A 64 -11.30 3.08 3.56
C VAL A 64 -12.03 2.79 2.25
N PRO A 65 -13.37 2.91 2.18
CA PRO A 65 -14.15 2.53 1.00
C PRO A 65 -13.74 3.29 -0.27
N GLU A 66 -13.31 4.54 -0.13
CA GLU A 66 -12.85 5.41 -1.21
C GLU A 66 -11.58 4.84 -1.89
N ASN A 67 -10.76 4.10 -1.13
CA ASN A 67 -9.53 3.47 -1.63
C ASN A 67 -9.77 2.12 -2.30
N ALA A 68 -10.97 1.52 -2.19
CA ALA A 68 -11.24 0.17 -2.64
C ALA A 68 -10.91 -0.07 -4.12
N ALA A 69 -11.22 0.89 -4.99
CA ALA A 69 -10.90 0.79 -6.42
C ALA A 69 -9.37 0.81 -6.66
N THR A 70 -8.65 1.68 -5.96
CA THR A 70 -7.20 1.80 -6.04
C THR A 70 -6.49 0.56 -5.47
N VAL A 71 -6.98 0.03 -4.34
CA VAL A 71 -6.50 -1.23 -3.74
C VAL A 71 -6.69 -2.39 -4.70
N LYS A 72 -7.88 -2.52 -5.30
CA LYS A 72 -8.15 -3.56 -6.30
C LYS A 72 -7.18 -3.46 -7.49
N LYS A 73 -6.96 -2.25 -8.02
CA LYS A 73 -5.98 -2.01 -9.10
C LYS A 73 -4.56 -2.41 -8.68
N ALA A 74 -4.16 -2.07 -7.45
CA ALA A 74 -2.84 -2.42 -6.91
C ALA A 74 -2.65 -3.94 -6.76
N LEU A 75 -3.67 -4.65 -6.27
CA LEU A 75 -3.67 -6.11 -6.13
C LEU A 75 -3.57 -6.82 -7.48
N ILE A 76 -4.35 -6.37 -8.49
CA ILE A 76 -4.29 -6.91 -9.85
C ILE A 76 -2.91 -6.67 -10.47
N LYS A 77 -2.37 -5.44 -10.37
CA LYS A 77 -1.04 -5.10 -10.91
C LYS A 77 0.07 -5.98 -10.32
N ALA A 78 -0.09 -6.39 -9.06
CA ALA A 78 0.85 -7.24 -8.35
C ALA A 78 0.53 -8.74 -8.43
N GLY A 79 -0.50 -9.15 -9.18
CA GLY A 79 -0.89 -10.55 -9.35
C GLY A 79 -1.43 -11.23 -8.08
N ARG A 80 -1.89 -10.45 -7.09
CA ARG A 80 -2.41 -10.95 -5.79
C ARG A 80 -3.93 -10.87 -5.73
N GLU A 81 -4.59 -11.48 -6.70
CA GLU A 81 -6.06 -11.55 -6.74
C GLU A 81 -6.65 -12.43 -5.63
N ASP A 82 -5.82 -13.25 -4.98
CA ASP A 82 -6.17 -14.04 -3.79
C ASP A 82 -6.65 -13.17 -2.61
N LEU A 83 -6.23 -11.91 -2.55
CA LEU A 83 -6.62 -10.95 -1.52
C LEU A 83 -7.91 -10.18 -1.88
N ILE A 84 -8.55 -10.50 -3.00
CA ILE A 84 -9.82 -9.91 -3.45
C ILE A 84 -10.94 -10.93 -3.19
N GLY A 85 -11.93 -10.57 -2.38
CA GLY A 85 -13.03 -11.48 -2.07
C GLY A 85 -13.78 -11.15 -0.79
N ASN A 86 -14.62 -12.09 -0.36
CA ASN A 86 -15.45 -11.96 0.85
C ASN A 86 -14.89 -12.74 2.04
N ASP A 87 -13.69 -13.32 1.92
CA ASP A 87 -13.04 -14.05 3.00
C ASP A 87 -12.47 -13.08 4.04
N SER A 88 -12.28 -13.55 5.27
CA SER A 88 -11.71 -12.75 6.37
C SER A 88 -10.26 -12.33 6.08
N LYS A 89 -9.57 -13.04 5.20
CA LYS A 89 -8.21 -12.71 4.75
C LYS A 89 -8.17 -11.72 3.58
N CYS A 90 -9.29 -11.39 2.96
CA CYS A 90 -9.29 -10.45 1.83
C CYS A 90 -9.13 -9.00 2.30
N LEU A 91 -8.40 -8.19 1.51
CA LEU A 91 -8.23 -6.75 1.76
C LEU A 91 -9.36 -5.92 1.14
N VAL A 92 -9.97 -6.41 0.05
CA VAL A 92 -11.06 -5.70 -0.64
C VAL A 92 -12.11 -6.69 -1.13
N GLN A 93 -13.38 -6.28 -1.07
CA GLN A 93 -14.49 -7.09 -1.60
C GLN A 93 -14.59 -6.98 -3.12
N GLU A 94 -15.01 -8.07 -3.76
CA GLU A 94 -15.17 -8.12 -5.21
C GLU A 94 -16.33 -7.22 -5.69
N HIS A 95 -17.41 -7.18 -4.92
CA HIS A 95 -18.60 -6.39 -5.21
C HIS A 95 -18.52 -5.04 -4.51
N GLY A 96 -18.37 -3.97 -5.30
CA GLY A 96 -18.31 -2.59 -4.81
C GLY A 96 -19.46 -2.29 -3.85
N PHE A 97 -19.09 -1.74 -2.69
CA PHE A 97 -19.97 -1.38 -1.59
C PHE A 97 -21.25 -0.70 -2.11
N ARG A 98 -22.36 -1.44 -2.22
CA ARG A 98 -23.69 -0.84 -2.38
C ARG A 98 -23.97 -0.14 -1.05
N ARG A 99 -23.73 1.18 -1.00
CA ARG A 99 -24.12 2.05 0.12
C ARG A 99 -25.53 1.66 0.55
N ARG A 100 -25.66 1.06 1.73
CA ARG A 100 -26.95 0.93 2.39
C ARG A 100 -27.25 2.32 2.94
N MET A 101 -27.99 3.13 2.17
CA MET A 101 -28.58 4.37 2.67
C MET A 101 -29.49 3.99 3.84
N VAL A 102 -29.10 4.37 5.05
CA VAL A 102 -29.98 4.32 6.22
C VAL A 102 -30.94 5.49 6.08
N LYS A 103 -32.24 5.17 6.09
CA LYS A 103 -33.36 6.12 6.07
C LYS A 103 -33.45 6.89 7.38
#